data_AF-V3Z460-F1
#
_entry.id   AF-V3Z460-F1
#
_cell.length_a   1.000
_cell.length_b   1.000
_cell.length_c   1.000
_cell.angle_alpha   90.00
_cell.angle_beta   90.00
_cell.angle_gamma   90.00
#
_symmetry.space_group_name_H-M   'P 1'
#
loop_
_entity.id
_entity.type
_entity.pdbx_description
1 polymer ?
#
loop_
_entity_poly.entity_id
_entity_poly.type
_entity_poly.pdbx_seq_one_letter_code
_entity_poly.pdbx_strand_id
1 'polypeptide(L)'
;GGEVFHGETPEDLPLVQLSTLDNEIIASYSGPDSGLTSTRQDDNQEKNGNVSKTIAGADCWNKKEQQAYGICISLYEQHPVNQKMSGNPIADAFSICARRNNTIMVIADGVNWGEKSRLAARCSLYGSMNYINSQIFEHNNQPTSTQDALTLLRESFDEAHRYILEKKGGLTTICACIVCPVSNSDQYAVCCVNVGDSYGYIFSHNHGIREVTIGSHDVSSERDIRDAGGALGPVDGINPELHNLTCSLSFCNDGDIVFLTTDGISDNFDPVVTKIALPIREPDSNINIDALTQGNVPDKPEMSPRERHVYSMKEMERVVHEYELVTEEQCSAQELCGAMVQHVLTLTDTKRKVLENPSLYCRKRLTVTERQQRDSDIVAKMSKAPGKLDHASIVAVEIGAFIKKPDSESDDIFEEVDATSPEPSSPTCLDLPDNFNNHNSLSHSKKSGARKFFSKFKNLPSPTGHSTFTLPISPVKSSKRNTRTESESETPTSPTIQESPFEDSPGSKSRRKGRKANSYQRSHSSNV
;
A
#
# COMPACT_ATOMS: atom_id res chain seq x y z
N GLY A 1 16.02 12.71 -15.94
CA GLY A 1 15.27 11.46 -16.18
C GLY A 1 15.43 10.48 -15.04
N GLY A 2 16.64 9.94 -14.81
CA GLY A 2 16.86 8.91 -13.78
C GLY A 2 17.34 9.40 -12.41
N GLU A 3 17.59 10.70 -12.23
CA GLU A 3 18.10 11.23 -10.97
C GLU A 3 17.01 11.23 -9.88
N VAL A 4 17.45 10.95 -8.65
CA VAL A 4 16.64 11.02 -7.43
C VAL A 4 17.43 11.87 -6.44
N PHE A 5 16.85 13.00 -6.06
CA PHE A 5 17.39 13.90 -5.03
C PHE A 5 16.67 13.62 -3.73
N HIS A 6 17.38 13.64 -2.60
CA HIS A 6 16.77 13.48 -1.29
C HIS A 6 17.52 14.30 -0.23
N GLY A 7 16.83 14.61 0.85
CA GLY A 7 17.34 15.41 1.97
C GLY A 7 16.39 15.40 3.16
N GLU A 8 16.80 16.01 4.27
CA GLU A 8 15.99 16.06 5.49
C GLU A 8 14.93 17.18 5.39
N THR A 9 15.26 18.26 4.67
CA THR A 9 14.36 19.41 4.49
C THR A 9 14.14 19.74 3.02
N PRO A 10 13.04 20.45 2.66
CA PRO A 10 12.79 20.91 1.30
C PRO A 10 13.95 21.70 0.68
N GLU A 11 14.68 22.47 1.48
CA GLU A 11 15.79 23.33 1.06
C GLU A 11 17.02 22.54 0.59
N ASP A 12 17.16 21.28 1.03
CA ASP A 12 18.23 20.39 0.58
C ASP A 12 18.04 19.94 -0.89
N LEU A 13 16.83 20.10 -1.44
CA LEU A 13 16.46 19.60 -2.76
C LEU A 13 16.46 20.72 -3.82
N PRO A 14 16.70 20.39 -5.11
CA PRO A 14 16.68 21.37 -6.19
C PRO A 14 15.38 22.19 -6.25
N LEU A 15 15.53 23.52 -6.32
CA LEU A 15 14.43 24.44 -6.60
C LEU A 15 14.16 24.47 -8.10
N VAL A 16 13.00 23.96 -8.50
CA VAL A 16 12.50 24.00 -9.88
C VAL A 16 11.13 24.64 -9.90
N GLN A 17 10.90 25.54 -10.84
CA GLN A 17 9.62 26.24 -11.00
C GLN A 17 8.55 25.30 -11.57
N LEU A 18 7.35 25.36 -10.99
CA LEU A 18 6.20 24.56 -11.38
C LEU A 18 5.22 25.38 -12.23
N SER A 19 4.49 24.69 -13.09
CA SER A 19 3.35 25.26 -13.83
C SER A 19 2.11 25.33 -12.93
N THR A 20 1.14 26.17 -13.31
CA THR A 20 -0.15 26.28 -12.60
C THR A 20 -0.87 24.93 -12.56
N LEU A 21 -1.40 24.59 -11.39
CA LEU A 21 -2.12 23.34 -11.16
C LEU A 21 -3.59 23.50 -11.55
N ASP A 22 -4.10 22.52 -12.29
CA ASP A 22 -5.51 22.41 -12.63
C ASP A 22 -6.32 21.96 -11.41
N ASN A 23 -7.58 22.41 -11.31
CA ASN A 23 -8.46 22.13 -10.18
C ASN A 23 -9.48 21.00 -10.48
N GLU A 24 -9.66 20.60 -11.75
CA GLU A 24 -10.65 19.59 -12.13
C GLU A 24 -10.23 18.19 -11.67
N ILE A 25 -11.06 17.58 -10.83
CA ILE A 25 -10.85 16.20 -10.34
C ILE A 25 -11.30 15.20 -11.39
N ILE A 26 -10.35 14.43 -11.91
CA ILE A 26 -10.61 13.36 -12.87
C ILE A 26 -10.82 12.04 -12.14
N ALA A 27 -9.93 11.69 -11.21
CA ALA A 27 -10.07 10.51 -10.36
C ALA A 27 -9.88 10.88 -8.88
N SER A 28 -10.66 10.25 -8.02
CA SER A 28 -10.56 10.38 -6.57
C SER A 28 -10.97 9.06 -5.93
N TYR A 29 -9.96 8.31 -5.47
CA TYR A 29 -10.16 6.95 -4.98
C TYR A 29 -9.37 6.72 -3.70
N SER A 30 -10.00 6.07 -2.71
CA SER A 30 -9.35 5.67 -1.47
C SER A 30 -9.84 4.28 -1.06
N GLY A 31 -8.96 3.52 -0.43
CA GLY A 31 -9.25 2.18 0.07
C GLY A 31 -8.34 1.79 1.24
N PRO A 32 -8.58 0.62 1.86
CA PRO A 32 -9.67 -0.30 1.59
C PRO A 32 -11.02 0.22 2.11
N ASP A 33 -12.11 -0.31 1.55
CA ASP A 33 -13.50 0.06 1.85
C ASP A 33 -13.76 1.57 1.69
N SER A 34 -14.13 2.25 2.78
CA SER A 34 -14.34 3.70 2.82
C SER A 34 -13.04 4.50 2.88
N GLY A 35 -11.88 3.84 3.04
CA GLY A 35 -10.56 4.49 3.07
C GLY A 35 -10.52 5.69 4.01
N LEU A 36 -10.05 6.84 3.52
CA LEU A 36 -9.98 8.10 4.27
C LEU A 36 -11.35 8.65 4.70
N THR A 37 -12.46 8.22 4.08
CA THR A 37 -13.79 8.75 4.43
C THR A 37 -14.35 8.15 5.71
N SER A 38 -13.75 7.06 6.22
CA SER A 38 -14.27 6.37 7.41
C SER A 38 -14.14 7.20 8.68
N THR A 39 -13.13 8.07 8.78
CA THR A 39 -12.80 8.80 10.02
C THR A 39 -13.77 9.94 10.32
N ARG A 40 -14.45 10.45 9.28
CA ARG A 40 -15.44 11.53 9.39
C ARG A 40 -16.85 11.03 9.73
N GLN A 41 -17.17 9.75 9.47
CA GLN A 41 -18.47 9.19 9.85
C GLN A 41 -18.68 9.22 11.38
N ASP A 42 -17.60 9.14 12.15
CA ASP A 42 -17.63 9.30 13.61
C ASP A 42 -17.95 10.74 14.05
N ASP A 43 -17.62 11.76 13.23
CA ASP A 43 -17.87 13.18 13.56
C ASP A 43 -19.31 13.63 13.30
N ASN A 44 -20.01 12.95 12.38
CA ASN A 44 -21.37 13.31 11.96
C ASN A 44 -22.46 12.86 12.95
N GLN A 45 -22.13 12.13 14.02
CA GLN A 45 -23.10 11.85 15.08
C GLN A 45 -23.40 13.08 15.97
N GLU A 46 -22.64 14.18 15.86
CA GLU A 46 -22.77 15.30 16.81
C GLU A 46 -23.18 16.67 16.26
N LYS A 47 -23.29 16.92 14.94
CA LYS A 47 -23.60 18.30 14.46
C LYS A 47 -24.60 18.38 13.30
N ASN A 48 -25.85 18.69 13.66
CA ASN A 48 -26.86 19.27 12.76
C ASN A 48 -26.45 20.69 12.35
N GLY A 49 -25.87 20.83 11.17
CA GLY A 49 -25.61 22.10 10.49
C GLY A 49 -25.06 21.84 9.09
N ASN A 50 -25.26 22.74 8.13
CA ASN A 50 -24.81 22.61 6.72
C ASN A 50 -23.34 22.14 6.64
N VAL A 51 -23.14 20.82 6.53
CA VAL A 51 -21.82 20.21 6.43
C VAL A 51 -21.33 20.41 5.00
N SER A 52 -20.12 20.96 4.84
CA SER A 52 -19.46 20.99 3.53
C SER A 52 -19.51 19.61 2.90
N LYS A 53 -20.07 19.53 1.69
CA LYS A 53 -20.33 18.28 0.96
C LYS A 53 -19.02 17.57 0.58
N THR A 54 -17.92 18.31 0.51
CA THR A 54 -16.59 17.79 0.15
C THR A 54 -15.88 17.17 1.37
N ILE A 55 -15.19 16.05 1.13
CA ILE A 55 -14.31 15.39 2.09
C ILE A 55 -12.90 15.48 1.51
N ALA A 56 -11.96 16.08 2.22
CA ALA A 56 -10.58 16.23 1.76
C ALA A 56 -10.47 16.78 0.32
N GLY A 57 -11.27 17.80 0.00
CA GLY A 57 -11.27 18.46 -1.32
C GLY A 57 -12.01 17.72 -2.45
N ALA A 58 -12.66 16.58 -2.21
CA ALA A 58 -13.42 15.86 -3.24
C ALA A 58 -14.86 15.54 -2.81
N ASP A 59 -15.78 15.52 -3.78
CA ASP A 59 -17.20 15.16 -3.56
C ASP A 59 -17.43 13.64 -3.43
N CYS A 60 -16.52 12.83 -3.98
CA CYS A 60 -16.61 11.37 -3.99
C CYS A 60 -15.20 10.76 -3.93
N TRP A 61 -15.01 9.73 -3.11
CA TRP A 61 -13.74 8.99 -2.98
C TRP A 61 -13.80 7.58 -3.56
N ASN A 62 -14.69 7.37 -4.53
CA ASN A 62 -14.84 6.13 -5.28
C ASN A 62 -14.99 6.39 -6.79
N LYS A 63 -14.38 7.48 -7.28
CA LYS A 63 -14.30 7.81 -8.71
C LYS A 63 -12.99 7.25 -9.26
N LYS A 64 -13.05 6.07 -9.86
CA LYS A 64 -11.89 5.31 -10.35
C LYS A 64 -11.66 5.58 -11.82
N GLU A 65 -10.39 5.65 -12.21
CA GLU A 65 -9.93 5.62 -13.61
C GLU A 65 -8.86 4.55 -13.74
N GLN A 66 -8.68 3.96 -14.92
CA GLN A 66 -7.65 2.94 -15.11
C GLN A 66 -6.25 3.53 -14.89
N GLN A 67 -6.06 4.79 -15.30
CA GLN A 67 -4.83 5.55 -15.21
C GLN A 67 -4.56 6.13 -13.80
N ALA A 68 -5.48 5.98 -12.84
CA ALA A 68 -5.31 6.42 -11.46
C ALA A 68 -6.04 5.46 -10.52
N TYR A 69 -5.31 4.48 -10.00
CA TYR A 69 -5.88 3.31 -9.32
C TYR A 69 -5.09 2.93 -8.06
N GLY A 70 -5.75 2.23 -7.13
CA GLY A 70 -5.08 1.61 -6.01
C GLY A 70 -5.83 0.39 -5.50
N ILE A 71 -5.11 -0.47 -4.78
CA ILE A 71 -5.64 -1.72 -4.23
C ILE A 71 -4.96 -2.01 -2.90
N CYS A 72 -5.73 -2.57 -1.98
CA CYS A 72 -5.29 -2.95 -0.65
C CYS A 72 -5.90 -4.32 -0.34
N ILE A 73 -5.06 -5.28 0.03
CA ILE A 73 -5.44 -6.68 0.31
C ILE A 73 -4.72 -7.21 1.54
N SER A 74 -5.18 -8.36 2.05
CA SER A 74 -4.47 -9.13 3.07
C SER A 74 -3.75 -10.32 2.41
N LEU A 75 -2.44 -10.45 2.65
CA LEU A 75 -1.67 -11.64 2.31
C LEU A 75 -1.72 -12.68 3.44
N TYR A 76 -2.29 -12.36 4.60
CA TYR A 76 -2.49 -13.32 5.67
C TYR A 76 -3.43 -14.46 5.26
N GLU A 77 -3.37 -15.55 6.01
CA GLU A 77 -4.20 -16.73 5.81
C GLU A 77 -5.65 -16.51 6.23
N GLN A 78 -6.54 -17.33 5.64
CA GLN A 78 -7.90 -17.47 6.12
C GLN A 78 -8.02 -18.67 7.06
N HIS A 79 -8.51 -18.44 8.28
CA HIS A 79 -8.71 -19.52 9.23
C HIS A 79 -9.71 -20.56 8.66
N PRO A 80 -9.33 -21.84 8.50
CA PRO A 80 -10.09 -22.80 7.69
C PRO A 80 -11.47 -23.15 8.27
N VAL A 81 -11.62 -23.07 9.60
CA VAL A 81 -12.88 -23.41 10.28
C VAL A 81 -13.88 -22.24 10.33
N ASN A 82 -13.44 -21.05 10.73
CA ASN A 82 -14.33 -19.91 10.98
C ASN A 82 -14.30 -18.84 9.87
N GLN A 83 -13.46 -19.03 8.84
CA GLN A 83 -13.32 -18.17 7.66
C GLN A 83 -12.87 -16.72 7.97
N LYS A 84 -12.39 -16.45 9.18
CA LYS A 84 -11.81 -15.15 9.54
C LYS A 84 -10.39 -15.05 9.00
N MET A 85 -10.08 -13.94 8.34
CA MET A 85 -8.70 -13.62 7.97
C MET A 85 -7.89 -13.26 9.20
N SER A 86 -6.67 -13.78 9.29
CA SER A 86 -5.65 -13.26 10.22
C SER A 86 -5.26 -11.82 9.83
N GLY A 87 -4.76 -11.05 10.79
CA GLY A 87 -4.41 -9.64 10.59
C GLY A 87 -5.61 -8.68 10.51
N ASN A 88 -6.84 -9.18 10.39
CA ASN A 88 -8.03 -8.31 10.30
C ASN A 88 -8.19 -7.37 11.52
N PRO A 89 -8.71 -6.15 11.30
CA PRO A 89 -8.97 -5.52 10.00
C PRO A 89 -7.70 -5.07 9.27
N ILE A 90 -7.79 -4.89 7.94
CA ILE A 90 -6.66 -4.39 7.14
C ILE A 90 -6.20 -3.03 7.69
N ALA A 91 -4.93 -2.97 8.08
CA ALA A 91 -4.30 -1.85 8.74
C ALA A 91 -3.75 -0.81 7.75
N ASP A 92 -3.44 -1.21 6.53
CA ASP A 92 -3.06 -0.31 5.45
C ASP A 92 -4.23 0.55 4.94
N ALA A 93 -3.87 1.67 4.33
CA ALA A 93 -4.78 2.45 3.51
C ALA A 93 -4.04 3.22 2.41
N PHE A 94 -4.75 3.53 1.32
CA PHE A 94 -4.27 4.44 0.28
C PHE A 94 -5.32 5.50 -0.11
N SER A 95 -4.87 6.60 -0.70
CA SER A 95 -5.70 7.59 -1.37
C SER A 95 -4.98 8.22 -2.56
N ILE A 96 -5.75 8.49 -3.61
CA ILE A 96 -5.29 9.17 -4.81
C ILE A 96 -6.32 10.19 -5.26
N CYS A 97 -5.85 11.40 -5.57
CA CYS A 97 -6.65 12.51 -6.08
C CYS A 97 -5.94 13.03 -7.34
N ALA A 98 -6.36 12.54 -8.51
CA ALA A 98 -5.78 12.90 -9.79
C ALA A 98 -6.62 14.00 -10.48
N ARG A 99 -5.92 15.02 -10.97
CA ARG A 99 -6.45 16.13 -11.75
C ARG A 99 -5.87 16.11 -13.14
N ARG A 100 -6.33 17.04 -13.99
CA ARG A 100 -5.90 17.12 -15.39
C ARG A 100 -4.38 17.13 -15.58
N ASN A 101 -3.65 17.84 -14.73
CA ASN A 101 -2.19 18.00 -14.86
C ASN A 101 -1.39 17.76 -13.57
N ASN A 102 -2.03 17.37 -12.48
CA ASN A 102 -1.38 17.13 -11.19
C ASN A 102 -2.07 15.99 -10.44
N THR A 103 -1.36 15.35 -9.51
CA THR A 103 -1.91 14.26 -8.72
C THR A 103 -1.35 14.29 -7.30
N ILE A 104 -2.21 14.05 -6.30
CA ILE A 104 -1.83 13.82 -4.90
C ILE A 104 -2.05 12.33 -4.59
N MET A 105 -1.06 11.65 -4.05
CA MET A 105 -1.13 10.26 -3.62
C MET A 105 -0.63 10.13 -2.19
N VAL A 106 -1.32 9.35 -1.36
CA VAL A 106 -0.90 9.04 0.01
C VAL A 106 -1.11 7.56 0.26
N ILE A 107 -0.12 6.89 0.83
CA ILE A 107 -0.23 5.52 1.32
C ILE A 107 0.28 5.45 2.75
N ALA A 108 -0.33 4.59 3.56
CA ALA A 108 0.05 4.39 4.94
C ALA A 108 -0.13 2.92 5.32
N ASP A 109 0.83 2.38 6.06
CA ASP A 109 0.75 1.08 6.74
C ASP A 109 0.63 1.32 8.25
N GLY A 110 -0.41 0.74 8.86
CA GLY A 110 -0.60 0.81 10.29
C GLY A 110 0.30 -0.21 11.00
N VAL A 111 1.28 0.28 11.77
CA VAL A 111 2.27 -0.58 12.46
C VAL A 111 1.60 -1.68 13.28
N ASN A 112 2.05 -2.92 13.08
CA ASN A 112 1.42 -4.16 13.54
C ASN A 112 0.12 -4.47 12.78
N TRP A 113 -1.01 -4.56 13.49
CA TRP A 113 -2.33 -4.74 12.90
C TRP A 113 -3.40 -4.44 13.95
N GLY A 114 -4.66 -4.43 13.50
CA GLY A 114 -5.81 -4.24 14.37
C GLY A 114 -6.39 -2.84 14.28
N GLU A 115 -7.42 -2.59 15.10
CA GLU A 115 -8.28 -1.42 14.95
C GLU A 115 -7.54 -0.08 15.15
N LYS A 116 -6.57 -0.03 16.06
CA LYS A 116 -5.79 1.19 16.31
C LYS A 116 -4.86 1.52 15.14
N SER A 117 -4.14 0.53 14.63
CA SER A 117 -3.23 0.68 13.48
C SER A 117 -4.03 1.06 12.22
N ARG A 118 -5.15 0.36 11.99
CA ARG A 118 -6.14 0.69 10.96
C ARG A 118 -6.61 2.14 11.03
N LEU A 119 -6.97 2.59 12.23
CA LEU A 119 -7.47 3.95 12.44
C LEU A 119 -6.36 4.98 12.19
N ALA A 120 -5.13 4.70 12.64
CA ALA A 120 -3.98 5.58 12.42
C ALA A 120 -3.71 5.79 10.93
N ALA A 121 -3.62 4.71 10.14
CA ALA A 121 -3.41 4.80 8.69
C ALA A 121 -4.49 5.66 8.02
N ARG A 122 -5.77 5.39 8.28
CA ARG A 122 -6.87 6.18 7.69
C ARG A 122 -6.90 7.64 8.17
N CYS A 123 -6.55 7.90 9.42
CA CYS A 123 -6.42 9.26 9.95
C CYS A 123 -5.29 10.02 9.27
N SER A 124 -4.15 9.37 9.03
CA SER A 124 -3.01 9.97 8.35
C SER A 124 -3.36 10.40 6.92
N LEU A 125 -4.01 9.50 6.17
CA LEU A 125 -4.52 9.79 4.83
C LEU A 125 -5.48 10.98 4.82
N TYR A 126 -6.45 10.99 5.74
CA TYR A 126 -7.41 12.10 5.82
C TYR A 126 -6.71 13.42 6.15
N GLY A 127 -5.88 13.44 7.20
CA GLY A 127 -5.21 14.65 7.67
C GLY A 127 -4.32 15.25 6.58
N SER A 128 -3.47 14.44 5.94
CA SER A 128 -2.59 14.90 4.87
C SER A 128 -3.35 15.33 3.63
N MET A 129 -4.26 14.48 3.12
CA MET A 129 -5.00 14.77 1.89
C MET A 129 -5.91 16.01 2.06
N ASN A 130 -6.55 16.17 3.23
CA ASN A 130 -7.38 17.33 3.51
C ASN A 130 -6.54 18.60 3.57
N TYR A 131 -5.42 18.58 4.30
CA TYR A 131 -4.53 19.73 4.39
C TYR A 131 -4.03 20.18 3.02
N ILE A 132 -3.47 19.27 2.24
CA ILE A 132 -2.91 19.57 0.91
C ILE A 132 -3.98 20.17 0.00
N ASN A 133 -5.15 19.52 -0.11
CA ASN A 133 -6.22 20.02 -0.99
C ASN A 133 -6.74 21.39 -0.53
N SER A 134 -6.92 21.61 0.77
CA SER A 134 -7.37 22.90 1.30
C SER A 134 -6.35 24.00 1.01
N GLN A 135 -5.05 23.77 1.21
CA GLN A 135 -4.04 24.78 0.89
C GLN A 135 -4.01 25.11 -0.60
N ILE A 136 -3.91 24.10 -1.45
CA ILE A 136 -3.70 24.31 -2.89
C ILE A 136 -4.96 24.88 -3.56
N PHE A 137 -6.14 24.34 -3.25
CA PHE A 137 -7.35 24.57 -4.06
C PHE A 137 -8.44 25.38 -3.36
N GLU A 138 -8.51 25.39 -2.02
CA GLU A 138 -9.51 26.18 -1.28
C GLU A 138 -8.95 27.56 -0.88
N HIS A 139 -7.70 27.60 -0.41
CA HIS A 139 -7.00 28.83 -0.04
C HIS A 139 -6.21 29.44 -1.21
N ASN A 140 -6.15 28.75 -2.35
CA ASN A 140 -5.44 29.19 -3.56
C ASN A 140 -3.93 29.41 -3.34
N ASN A 141 -3.32 28.64 -2.44
CA ASN A 141 -1.88 28.62 -2.16
C ASN A 141 -1.20 27.50 -2.97
N GLN A 142 -1.28 27.58 -4.31
CA GLN A 142 -0.63 26.59 -5.16
C GLN A 142 0.90 26.69 -5.04
N PRO A 143 1.63 25.55 -4.98
CA PRO A 143 3.08 25.56 -4.96
C PRO A 143 3.62 26.13 -6.26
N THR A 144 4.53 27.09 -6.18
CA THR A 144 5.20 27.68 -7.35
C THR A 144 6.52 27.01 -7.65
N SER A 145 7.09 26.31 -6.67
CA SER A 145 8.33 25.56 -6.81
C SER A 145 8.23 24.15 -6.22
N THR A 146 9.18 23.28 -6.58
CA THR A 146 9.36 21.96 -5.96
C THR A 146 9.56 22.03 -4.45
N GLN A 147 10.26 23.06 -3.95
CA GLN A 147 10.44 23.27 -2.52
C GLN A 147 9.12 23.63 -1.84
N ASP A 148 8.28 24.47 -2.46
CA ASP A 148 6.93 24.77 -1.94
C ASP A 148 6.07 23.49 -1.84
N ALA A 149 6.12 22.64 -2.87
CA ALA A 149 5.38 21.38 -2.88
C ALA A 149 5.85 20.41 -1.77
N LEU A 150 7.16 20.33 -1.54
CA LEU A 150 7.75 19.54 -0.46
C LEU A 150 7.41 20.11 0.92
N THR A 151 7.38 21.44 1.08
CA THR A 151 6.93 22.10 2.31
C THR A 151 5.48 21.76 2.61
N LEU A 152 4.58 21.85 1.62
CA LEU A 152 3.18 21.45 1.78
C LEU A 152 3.03 19.98 2.20
N LEU A 153 3.83 19.07 1.62
CA LEU A 153 3.83 17.66 2.00
C LEU A 153 4.33 17.45 3.43
N ARG A 154 5.40 18.14 3.84
CA ARG A 154 5.94 18.11 5.21
C ARG A 154 4.89 18.57 6.23
N GLU A 155 4.27 19.73 6.00
CA GLU A 155 3.26 20.29 6.90
C GLU A 155 2.00 19.38 6.96
N SER A 156 1.71 18.66 5.87
CA SER A 156 0.63 17.67 5.84
C SER A 156 0.84 16.49 6.82
N PHE A 157 2.09 16.19 7.20
CA PHE A 157 2.38 15.13 8.17
C PHE A 157 2.09 15.58 9.60
N ASP A 158 2.28 16.87 9.90
CA ASP A 158 1.90 17.44 11.19
C ASP A 158 0.37 17.37 11.38
N GLU A 159 -0.40 17.67 10.33
CA GLU A 159 -1.87 17.53 10.36
C GLU A 159 -2.33 16.07 10.42
N ALA A 160 -1.68 15.16 9.69
CA ALA A 160 -1.92 13.72 9.83
C ALA A 160 -1.70 13.25 11.27
N HIS A 161 -0.56 13.60 11.85
CA HIS A 161 -0.21 13.25 13.22
C HIS A 161 -1.22 13.81 14.23
N ARG A 162 -1.58 15.09 14.11
CA ARG A 162 -2.59 15.74 14.95
C ARG A 162 -3.93 15.00 14.87
N TYR A 163 -4.36 14.60 13.68
CA TYR A 163 -5.62 13.90 13.48
C TYR A 163 -5.60 12.46 14.03
N ILE A 164 -4.46 11.75 13.94
CA ILE A 164 -4.26 10.46 14.61
C ILE A 164 -4.47 10.59 16.12
N LEU A 165 -3.85 11.60 16.76
CA LEU A 165 -3.98 11.83 18.20
C LEU A 165 -5.42 12.18 18.59
N GLU A 166 -6.08 13.05 17.82
CA GLU A 166 -7.47 13.44 18.01
C GLU A 166 -8.41 12.23 18.05
N LYS A 167 -8.22 11.29 17.11
CA LYS A 167 -9.00 10.06 16.98
C LYS A 167 -8.50 8.91 17.85
N LYS A 168 -7.43 9.12 18.63
CA LYS A 168 -6.80 8.10 19.48
C LYS A 168 -6.37 6.86 18.68
N GLY A 169 -5.86 7.08 17.47
CA GLY A 169 -5.26 6.06 16.61
C GLY A 169 -3.97 5.48 17.22
N GLY A 170 -3.53 4.36 16.65
CA GLY A 170 -2.22 3.77 16.93
C GLY A 170 -1.10 4.45 16.16
N LEU A 171 -0.17 3.64 15.65
CA LEU A 171 0.99 4.10 14.89
C LEU A 171 0.83 3.75 13.41
N THR A 172 1.39 4.56 12.52
CA THR A 172 1.37 4.29 11.08
C THR A 172 2.57 4.91 10.38
N THR A 173 3.10 4.23 9.36
CA THR A 173 3.97 4.83 8.36
C THR A 173 3.15 5.75 7.45
N ILE A 174 3.81 6.62 6.70
CA ILE A 174 3.15 7.42 5.67
C ILE A 174 4.13 7.81 4.57
N CYS A 175 3.73 7.58 3.33
CA CYS A 175 4.40 8.08 2.14
C CYS A 175 3.41 8.91 1.33
N ALA A 176 3.71 10.20 1.14
CA ALA A 176 2.88 11.13 0.40
C ALA A 176 3.64 11.74 -0.76
N CYS A 177 2.98 11.82 -1.92
CA CYS A 177 3.55 12.30 -3.16
C CYS A 177 2.62 13.31 -3.83
N ILE A 178 3.20 14.37 -4.37
CA ILE A 178 2.57 15.31 -5.30
C ILE A 178 3.34 15.27 -6.61
N VAL A 179 2.60 15.04 -7.70
CA VAL A 179 3.13 15.13 -9.06
C VAL A 179 2.63 16.43 -9.69
N CYS A 180 3.56 17.29 -10.11
CA CYS A 180 3.29 18.62 -10.67
C CYS A 180 3.98 18.82 -12.01
N PRO A 181 3.38 19.54 -12.98
CA PRO A 181 4.04 19.89 -14.23
C PRO A 181 5.14 20.92 -13.99
N VAL A 182 6.30 20.74 -14.60
CA VAL A 182 7.43 21.69 -14.52
C VAL A 182 7.18 22.88 -15.46
N SER A 183 7.56 24.08 -15.04
CA SER A 183 7.41 25.28 -15.86
C SER A 183 8.35 25.25 -17.07
N ASN A 184 7.83 25.55 -18.26
CA ASN A 184 8.57 25.58 -19.52
C ASN A 184 9.25 24.23 -19.87
N SER A 185 8.61 23.11 -19.52
CA SER A 185 9.12 21.76 -19.76
C SER A 185 7.95 20.79 -19.96
N ASP A 186 8.19 19.71 -20.68
CA ASP A 186 7.25 18.58 -20.83
C ASP A 186 7.35 17.57 -19.67
N GLN A 187 8.24 17.83 -18.70
CA GLN A 187 8.45 16.97 -17.54
C GLN A 187 7.52 17.29 -16.39
N TYR A 188 7.34 16.30 -15.53
CA TYR A 188 6.67 16.42 -14.25
C TYR A 188 7.67 16.21 -13.11
N ALA A 189 7.55 17.02 -12.08
CA ALA A 189 8.24 16.84 -10.82
C ALA A 189 7.42 15.90 -9.93
N VAL A 190 8.09 14.87 -9.40
CA VAL A 190 7.55 13.94 -8.40
C VAL A 190 8.15 14.34 -7.06
N CYS A 191 7.41 15.10 -6.26
CA CYS A 191 7.80 15.53 -4.92
C CYS A 191 7.21 14.54 -3.91
N CYS A 192 8.05 13.96 -3.05
CA CYS A 192 7.63 12.94 -2.10
C CYS A 192 8.17 13.23 -0.70
N VAL A 193 7.38 13.00 0.33
CA VAL A 193 7.82 12.97 1.73
C VAL A 193 7.44 11.61 2.30
N ASN A 194 8.37 10.97 2.98
CA ASN A 194 8.18 9.64 3.55
C ASN A 194 8.62 9.59 5.02
N VAL A 195 7.87 8.84 5.83
CA VAL A 195 8.24 8.38 7.18
C VAL A 195 7.86 6.91 7.28
N GLY A 196 8.84 6.06 7.58
CA GLY A 196 8.66 4.61 7.62
C GLY A 196 9.19 3.89 6.38
N ASP A 197 8.69 2.70 6.13
CA ASP A 197 9.13 1.76 5.09
C ASP A 197 8.09 1.51 3.99
N SER A 198 7.12 2.41 3.85
CA SER A 198 6.30 2.52 2.65
C SER A 198 7.05 3.34 1.59
N TYR A 199 7.27 2.76 0.41
CA TYR A 199 8.18 3.33 -0.59
C TYR A 199 7.47 3.84 -1.84
N GLY A 200 8.11 4.82 -2.49
CA GLY A 200 7.64 5.41 -3.74
C GLY A 200 8.55 5.09 -4.91
N TYR A 201 7.97 4.88 -6.09
CA TYR A 201 8.66 4.40 -7.29
C TYR A 201 8.17 5.10 -8.55
N ILE A 202 9.03 5.10 -9.57
CA ILE A 202 8.68 5.52 -10.93
C ILE A 202 9.07 4.41 -11.89
N PHE A 203 8.10 3.92 -12.66
CA PHE A 203 8.31 3.05 -13.81
C PHE A 203 8.34 3.89 -15.09
N SER A 204 9.40 3.73 -15.86
CA SER A 204 9.54 4.31 -17.19
C SER A 204 9.92 3.21 -18.17
N HIS A 205 9.23 3.08 -19.29
CA HIS A 205 9.58 2.08 -20.32
C HIS A 205 11.02 2.22 -20.83
N ASN A 206 11.58 3.43 -20.79
CA ASN A 206 12.93 3.71 -21.24
C ASN A 206 14.01 3.47 -20.17
N HIS A 207 13.67 3.53 -18.89
CA HIS A 207 14.65 3.52 -17.79
C HIS A 207 14.40 2.41 -16.75
N GLY A 208 13.33 1.63 -16.89
CA GLY A 208 12.89 0.67 -15.89
C GLY A 208 12.30 1.34 -14.65
N ILE A 209 12.27 0.59 -13.54
CA ILE A 209 11.76 1.09 -12.26
C ILE A 209 12.90 1.64 -11.42
N ARG A 210 12.70 2.81 -10.80
CA ARG A 210 13.59 3.39 -9.78
C ARG A 210 12.82 3.78 -8.52
N GLU A 211 13.45 3.68 -7.36
CA GLU A 211 12.89 4.12 -6.09
C GLU A 211 13.12 5.62 -5.89
N VAL A 212 12.05 6.36 -5.59
CA VAL A 212 12.06 7.79 -5.27
C VAL A 212 12.43 8.03 -3.82
N THR A 213 12.01 7.14 -2.93
CA THR A 213 12.21 7.23 -1.47
C THR A 213 13.54 6.67 -0.97
N ILE A 214 14.54 6.50 -1.84
CA ILE A 214 15.82 5.83 -1.51
C ILE A 214 16.57 6.49 -0.33
N GLY A 215 16.30 7.77 -0.04
CA GLY A 215 16.89 8.46 1.10
C GLY A 215 16.33 8.06 2.47
N SER A 216 15.19 7.34 2.54
CA SER A 216 14.55 6.96 3.81
C SER A 216 15.09 5.67 4.41
N HIS A 217 16.06 5.03 3.77
CA HIS A 217 16.76 3.86 4.30
C HIS A 217 18.16 3.74 3.70
N ASP A 218 19.08 3.10 4.43
CA ASP A 218 20.42 2.82 3.93
C ASP A 218 20.42 1.52 3.11
N VAL A 219 20.38 1.67 1.78
CA VAL A 219 20.45 0.54 0.82
C VAL A 219 21.73 -0.28 0.92
N SER A 220 22.76 0.19 1.62
CA SER A 220 24.01 -0.55 1.84
C SER A 220 24.03 -1.34 3.15
N SER A 221 23.06 -1.10 4.04
CA SER A 221 22.95 -1.76 5.33
C SER A 221 21.84 -2.79 5.36
N GLU A 222 21.99 -3.82 6.21
CA GLU A 222 20.94 -4.79 6.44
C GLU A 222 19.74 -4.13 7.16
N ARG A 223 18.55 -4.27 6.57
CA ARG A 223 17.29 -3.78 7.15
C ARG A 223 16.64 -4.86 8.03
N ASP A 224 16.23 -4.50 9.24
CA ASP A 224 15.28 -5.31 10.00
C ASP A 224 13.88 -5.11 9.43
N ILE A 225 13.35 -6.12 8.74
CA ILE A 225 12.03 -6.10 8.10
C ILE A 225 10.84 -5.96 9.07
N ARG A 226 11.10 -5.91 10.37
CA ARG A 226 10.09 -5.70 11.43
C ARG A 226 10.13 -4.26 11.96
N ASP A 227 11.15 -3.51 11.59
CA ASP A 227 11.35 -2.13 11.98
C ASP A 227 11.06 -1.25 10.78
N ALA A 228 9.95 -0.50 10.86
CA ALA A 228 9.63 0.51 9.87
C ALA A 228 10.62 1.69 9.92
N GLY A 229 11.42 1.75 10.98
CA GLY A 229 12.19 2.89 11.40
C GLY A 229 11.28 3.94 12.02
N GLY A 230 10.36 4.49 11.24
CA GLY A 230 9.66 5.74 11.56
C GLY A 230 8.16 5.58 11.50
N ALA A 231 7.45 6.32 12.35
CA ALA A 231 5.99 6.27 12.38
C ALA A 231 5.39 7.57 12.92
N LEU A 232 4.25 7.96 12.35
CA LEU A 232 3.34 8.91 12.97
C LEU A 232 2.49 8.23 14.03
N GLY A 233 2.08 9.02 15.02
CA GLY A 233 1.21 8.60 16.12
C GLY A 233 1.94 8.73 17.46
N PRO A 234 1.34 8.25 18.56
CA PRO A 234 1.91 8.35 19.90
C PRO A 234 3.04 7.32 20.13
N VAL A 235 4.18 7.48 19.45
CA VAL A 235 5.34 6.57 19.59
C VAL A 235 6.00 6.75 20.95
N ASP A 236 6.36 7.99 21.29
CA ASP A 236 6.84 8.39 22.61
C ASP A 236 5.90 9.43 23.23
N GLY A 237 4.96 8.94 24.03
CA GLY A 237 3.90 9.75 24.61
C GLY A 237 2.93 10.27 23.55
N ILE A 238 3.10 11.51 23.13
CA ILE A 238 2.33 12.10 22.01
C ILE A 238 3.20 12.36 20.78
N ASN A 239 4.50 12.12 20.85
CA ASN A 239 5.43 12.48 19.78
C ASN A 239 5.54 11.36 18.73
N PRO A 240 5.66 11.72 17.44
CA PRO A 240 5.98 10.76 16.39
C PRO A 240 7.48 10.42 16.39
N GLU A 241 7.84 9.35 15.67
CA GLU A 241 9.23 8.98 15.39
C GLU A 241 9.56 9.31 13.94
N LEU A 242 10.42 10.31 13.74
CA LEU A 242 10.73 10.90 12.43
C LEU A 242 12.18 10.68 12.00
N HIS A 243 12.87 9.69 12.58
CA HIS A 243 14.31 9.50 12.40
C HIS A 243 14.71 9.22 10.93
N ASN A 244 13.85 8.60 10.13
CA ASN A 244 14.04 8.39 8.69
C ASN A 244 13.12 9.26 7.82
N LEU A 245 12.57 10.34 8.38
CA LEU A 245 11.80 11.29 7.60
C LEU A 245 12.68 11.82 6.47
N THR A 246 12.18 11.71 5.25
CA THR A 246 12.94 12.10 4.05
C THR A 246 12.07 12.89 3.09
N CYS A 247 12.61 13.99 2.56
CA CYS A 247 12.09 14.70 1.39
C CYS A 247 12.79 14.14 0.14
N SER A 248 12.06 13.90 -0.94
CA SER A 248 12.59 13.31 -2.18
C SER A 248 12.00 13.99 -3.41
N LEU A 249 12.82 14.17 -4.45
CA LEU A 249 12.46 14.74 -5.74
C LEU A 249 13.00 13.88 -6.86
N SER A 250 12.13 13.55 -7.81
CA SER A 250 12.51 12.95 -9.09
C SER A 250 11.70 13.58 -10.21
N PHE A 251 12.01 13.24 -11.47
CA PHE A 251 11.32 13.76 -12.64
C PHE A 251 10.85 12.65 -13.55
N CYS A 252 9.63 12.74 -14.07
CA CYS A 252 9.04 11.78 -15.00
C CYS A 252 8.45 12.49 -16.23
N ASN A 253 8.10 11.72 -17.25
CA ASN A 253 7.53 12.20 -18.51
C ASN A 253 6.12 11.63 -18.73
N ASP A 254 5.43 12.15 -19.76
CA ASP A 254 4.19 11.56 -20.28
C ASP A 254 4.35 10.04 -20.50
N GLY A 255 3.39 9.26 -20.00
CA GLY A 255 3.37 7.80 -20.08
C GLY A 255 4.17 7.05 -19.00
N ASP A 256 5.01 7.71 -18.20
CA ASP A 256 5.63 7.08 -17.04
C ASP A 256 4.56 6.80 -15.95
N ILE A 257 4.78 5.80 -15.08
CA ILE A 257 3.88 5.49 -13.95
C ILE A 257 4.57 5.79 -12.63
N VAL A 258 3.93 6.62 -11.80
CA VAL A 258 4.35 6.85 -10.41
C VAL A 258 3.49 5.95 -9.51
N PHE A 259 4.11 5.19 -8.62
CA PHE A 259 3.38 4.33 -7.69
C PHE A 259 4.01 4.28 -6.30
N LEU A 260 3.17 4.09 -5.28
CA LEU A 260 3.57 3.94 -3.88
C LEU A 260 3.13 2.56 -3.38
N THR A 261 3.93 1.96 -2.49
CA THR A 261 3.63 0.62 -1.94
C THR A 261 3.89 0.55 -0.44
N THR A 262 3.13 -0.30 0.26
CA THR A 262 3.49 -0.75 1.61
C THR A 262 4.50 -1.91 1.55
N ASP A 263 5.11 -2.24 2.69
CA ASP A 263 6.10 -3.29 2.82
C ASP A 263 5.56 -4.69 2.44
N GLY A 264 4.27 -4.94 2.61
CA GLY A 264 3.61 -6.16 2.14
C GLY A 264 3.68 -6.36 0.63
N ILE A 265 3.93 -5.30 -0.15
CA ILE A 265 4.33 -5.42 -1.55
C ILE A 265 5.86 -5.47 -1.67
N SER A 266 6.57 -4.42 -1.22
CA SER A 266 7.99 -4.22 -1.54
C SER A 266 8.91 -5.30 -0.97
N ASP A 267 8.66 -5.79 0.26
CA ASP A 267 9.44 -6.87 0.86
C ASP A 267 9.34 -8.17 0.05
N ASN A 268 8.20 -8.41 -0.60
CA ASN A 268 7.97 -9.60 -1.40
C ASN A 268 8.73 -9.61 -2.74
N PHE A 269 9.46 -8.54 -3.06
CA PHE A 269 10.41 -8.50 -4.19
C PHE A 269 11.87 -8.72 -3.76
N ASP A 270 12.17 -8.73 -2.46
CA ASP A 270 13.51 -8.99 -1.95
C ASP A 270 13.93 -10.46 -2.18
N PRO A 271 15.12 -10.73 -2.76
CA PRO A 271 15.52 -12.09 -3.12
C PRO A 271 15.79 -13.01 -1.90
N VAL A 272 16.04 -12.46 -0.72
CA VAL A 272 16.17 -13.19 0.55
C VAL A 272 14.80 -13.50 1.16
N VAL A 273 13.84 -12.58 1.04
CA VAL A 273 12.44 -12.80 1.45
C VAL A 273 11.78 -13.88 0.57
N THR A 274 11.99 -13.82 -0.74
CA THR A 274 11.53 -14.81 -1.73
C THR A 274 12.30 -16.14 -1.69
N LYS A 275 13.35 -16.23 -0.86
CA LYS A 275 14.18 -17.44 -0.66
C LYS A 275 14.96 -17.89 -1.90
N ILE A 276 15.21 -17.01 -2.87
CA ILE A 276 16.05 -17.33 -4.04
C ILE A 276 17.53 -16.99 -3.80
N ALA A 277 17.82 -16.09 -2.87
CA ALA A 277 19.18 -15.71 -2.45
C ALA A 277 19.39 -15.86 -0.93
N LEU A 278 20.66 -15.80 -0.51
CA LEU A 278 21.08 -15.69 0.89
C LEU A 278 21.66 -14.29 1.13
N PRO A 279 21.51 -13.71 2.33
CA PRO A 279 22.18 -12.45 2.66
C PRO A 279 23.68 -12.71 2.87
N ILE A 280 24.53 -11.84 2.33
CA ILE A 280 25.96 -11.84 2.69
C ILE A 280 26.07 -11.50 4.18
N ARG A 281 26.68 -12.38 4.96
CA ARG A 281 26.98 -12.12 6.37
C ARG A 281 28.35 -11.47 6.46
N GLU A 282 28.49 -10.39 7.23
CA GLU A 282 29.82 -9.95 7.62
C GLU A 282 30.50 -11.08 8.43
N PRO A 283 31.80 -11.32 8.21
CA PRO A 283 32.51 -12.36 8.94
C PRO A 283 32.67 -11.95 10.40
N ASP A 284 31.72 -12.36 11.24
CA ASP A 284 31.89 -12.31 12.70
C ASP A 284 33.15 -13.12 13.07
N SER A 285 34.07 -12.51 13.79
CA SER A 285 35.36 -13.08 14.19
C SER A 285 35.26 -14.25 15.19
N ASN A 286 34.11 -14.94 15.31
CA ASN A 286 33.84 -15.96 16.32
C ASN A 286 32.91 -17.11 15.86
N ILE A 287 32.91 -17.50 14.59
CA ILE A 287 32.16 -18.71 14.17
C ILE A 287 33.12 -19.86 13.88
N ASN A 288 32.97 -20.93 14.66
CA ASN A 288 33.66 -22.21 14.51
C ASN A 288 33.18 -22.88 13.21
N ILE A 289 34.09 -23.00 12.24
CA ILE A 289 33.84 -23.41 10.84
C ILE A 289 33.35 -24.86 10.71
N ASP A 290 33.45 -25.67 11.77
CA ASP A 290 33.20 -27.11 11.71
C ASP A 290 31.71 -27.55 11.72
N ALA A 291 30.75 -26.62 11.81
CA ALA A 291 29.31 -26.96 11.87
C ALA A 291 28.53 -26.79 10.55
N LEU A 292 29.12 -26.22 9.50
CA LEU A 292 28.39 -25.87 8.26
C LEU A 292 28.52 -26.89 7.12
N THR A 293 29.37 -27.91 7.25
CA THR A 293 29.57 -28.93 6.21
C THR A 293 28.72 -30.18 6.42
N GLN A 294 27.40 -30.07 6.60
CA GLN A 294 26.49 -31.20 6.39
C GLN A 294 25.13 -30.75 5.83
N GLY A 295 25.01 -30.75 4.50
CA GLY A 295 23.73 -30.79 3.81
C GLY A 295 23.75 -30.11 2.45
N ASN A 296 23.57 -30.88 1.37
CA ASN A 296 23.35 -30.40 -0.01
C ASN A 296 22.19 -29.37 -0.09
N VAL A 297 22.50 -28.09 0.07
CA VAL A 297 21.61 -26.99 -0.33
C VAL A 297 22.04 -26.58 -1.74
N PRO A 298 21.14 -26.42 -2.73
CA PRO A 298 21.50 -25.80 -3.99
C PRO A 298 22.19 -24.46 -3.69
N ASP A 299 23.35 -24.19 -4.31
CA ASP A 299 24.09 -22.93 -4.17
C ASP A 299 23.16 -21.76 -4.52
N LYS A 300 22.50 -21.20 -3.50
CA LYS A 300 21.77 -19.94 -3.66
C LYS A 300 22.81 -18.83 -3.70
N PRO A 301 22.70 -17.87 -4.62
CA PRO A 301 23.60 -16.73 -4.64
C PRO A 301 23.52 -15.98 -3.31
N GLU A 302 24.67 -15.59 -2.80
CA GLU A 302 24.75 -14.62 -1.71
C GLU A 302 24.65 -13.20 -2.32
N MET A 303 23.88 -12.32 -1.69
CA MET A 303 23.68 -10.94 -2.15
C MET A 303 23.82 -9.97 -0.98
N SER A 304 24.53 -8.86 -1.21
CA SER A 304 24.60 -7.71 -0.31
C SER A 304 23.27 -6.94 -0.27
N PRO A 305 23.02 -6.12 0.77
CA PRO A 305 21.83 -5.24 0.81
C PRO A 305 21.61 -4.44 -0.47
N ARG A 306 22.69 -3.89 -1.04
CA ARG A 306 22.63 -3.08 -2.25
C ARG A 306 22.25 -3.90 -3.47
N GLU A 307 22.78 -5.10 -3.62
CA GLU A 307 22.42 -6.02 -4.71
C GLU A 307 20.98 -6.48 -4.59
N ARG A 308 20.51 -6.75 -3.36
CA ARG A 308 19.11 -7.11 -3.09
C ARG A 308 18.16 -5.98 -3.50
N HIS A 309 18.47 -4.73 -3.13
CA HIS A 309 17.68 -3.57 -3.54
C HIS A 309 17.59 -3.44 -5.08
N VAL A 310 18.73 -3.54 -5.79
CA VAL A 310 18.73 -3.50 -7.27
C VAL A 310 17.95 -4.67 -7.87
N TYR A 311 18.07 -5.87 -7.29
CA TYR A 311 17.32 -7.05 -7.71
C TYR A 311 15.81 -6.84 -7.58
N SER A 312 15.34 -6.36 -6.42
CA SER A 312 13.92 -6.12 -6.17
C SER A 312 13.29 -5.24 -7.25
N MET A 313 13.99 -4.17 -7.63
CA MET A 313 13.55 -3.25 -8.68
C MET A 313 13.46 -3.91 -10.06
N LYS A 314 14.45 -4.76 -10.39
CA LYS A 314 14.45 -5.52 -11.65
C LYS A 314 13.38 -6.62 -11.67
N GLU A 315 13.05 -7.17 -10.51
CA GLU A 315 11.99 -8.17 -10.39
C GLU A 315 10.60 -7.51 -10.53
N MET A 316 10.39 -6.32 -9.95
CA MET A 316 9.19 -5.51 -10.22
C MET A 316 9.06 -5.20 -11.72
N GLU A 317 10.15 -4.78 -12.37
CA GLU A 317 10.19 -4.50 -13.82
C GLU A 317 9.86 -5.75 -14.65
N ARG A 318 10.38 -6.93 -14.26
CA ARG A 318 10.03 -8.21 -14.88
C ARG A 318 8.54 -8.50 -14.80
N VAL A 319 7.90 -8.25 -13.66
CA VAL A 319 6.45 -8.48 -13.48
C VAL A 319 5.63 -7.62 -14.43
N VAL A 320 6.00 -6.34 -14.60
CA VAL A 320 5.32 -5.44 -15.55
C VAL A 320 5.52 -5.92 -16.99
N HIS A 321 6.74 -6.20 -17.41
CA HIS A 321 7.02 -6.66 -18.78
C HIS A 321 6.38 -8.02 -19.09
N GLU A 322 6.26 -8.92 -18.13
CA GLU A 322 5.53 -10.17 -18.31
C GLU A 322 4.04 -9.96 -18.56
N TYR A 323 3.44 -8.98 -17.88
CA TYR A 323 2.08 -8.58 -18.18
C TYR A 323 1.97 -8.07 -19.62
N GLU A 324 2.78 -7.08 -20.00
CA GLU A 324 2.73 -6.44 -21.32
C GLU A 324 3.00 -7.45 -22.46
N LEU A 325 3.93 -8.38 -22.26
CA LEU A 325 4.23 -9.43 -23.24
C LEU A 325 3.04 -10.37 -23.46
N VAL A 326 2.27 -10.65 -22.41
CA VAL A 326 1.15 -11.60 -22.46
C VAL A 326 -0.13 -10.95 -22.97
N THR A 327 -0.33 -9.67 -22.71
CA THR A 327 -1.51 -8.92 -23.16
C THR A 327 -1.30 -8.22 -24.50
N GLU A 328 -0.06 -8.02 -24.92
CA GLU A 328 0.32 -7.20 -26.08
C GLU A 328 -0.11 -5.72 -25.91
N GLU A 329 -0.28 -5.26 -24.68
CA GLU A 329 -0.73 -3.90 -24.31
C GLU A 329 0.19 -3.32 -23.25
N GLN A 330 0.45 -2.01 -23.31
CA GLN A 330 1.17 -1.29 -22.24
C GLN A 330 0.36 -1.30 -20.95
N CYS A 331 1.06 -1.38 -19.83
CA CYS A 331 0.44 -1.38 -18.51
C CYS A 331 -0.11 0.01 -18.18
N SER A 332 -1.41 0.15 -17.83
CA SER A 332 -1.87 1.36 -17.13
C SER A 332 -1.63 1.22 -15.61
N ALA A 333 -1.92 2.26 -14.84
CA ALA A 333 -1.80 2.23 -13.39
C ALA A 333 -2.60 1.08 -12.74
N GLN A 334 -3.80 0.77 -13.25
CA GLN A 334 -4.62 -0.33 -12.76
C GLN A 334 -3.98 -1.70 -13.02
N GLU A 335 -3.50 -1.94 -14.23
CA GLU A 335 -2.85 -3.19 -14.60
C GLU A 335 -1.54 -3.38 -13.83
N LEU A 336 -0.76 -2.31 -13.60
CA LEU A 336 0.47 -2.37 -12.81
C LEU A 336 0.15 -2.78 -11.37
N CYS A 337 -0.85 -2.14 -10.75
CA CYS A 337 -1.34 -2.51 -9.41
C CYS A 337 -1.76 -3.98 -9.36
N GLY A 338 -2.53 -4.44 -10.36
CA GLY A 338 -3.00 -5.82 -10.47
C GLY A 338 -1.87 -6.83 -10.63
N ALA A 339 -0.89 -6.55 -11.47
CA ALA A 339 0.26 -7.42 -11.72
C ALA A 339 1.13 -7.60 -10.47
N MET A 340 1.45 -6.50 -9.77
CA MET A 340 2.22 -6.55 -8.52
C MET A 340 1.49 -7.34 -7.43
N VAL A 341 0.20 -7.06 -7.23
CA VAL A 341 -0.62 -7.78 -6.25
C VAL A 341 -0.70 -9.28 -6.59
N GLN A 342 -0.92 -9.62 -7.86
CA GLN A 342 -0.98 -11.01 -8.27
C GLN A 342 0.34 -11.74 -8.05
N HIS A 343 1.47 -11.09 -8.29
CA HIS A 343 2.79 -11.63 -8.02
C HIS A 343 2.94 -11.99 -6.53
N VAL A 344 2.72 -11.03 -5.62
CA VAL A 344 2.90 -11.27 -4.18
C VAL A 344 1.89 -12.27 -3.60
N LEU A 345 0.66 -12.31 -4.13
CA LEU A 345 -0.32 -13.33 -3.77
C LEU A 345 0.16 -14.72 -4.17
N THR A 346 0.68 -14.85 -5.39
CA THR A 346 1.17 -16.14 -5.90
C THR A 346 2.39 -16.61 -5.10
N LEU A 347 3.30 -15.70 -4.79
CA LEU A 347 4.49 -15.98 -3.98
C LEU A 347 4.14 -16.50 -2.58
N THR A 348 3.19 -15.85 -1.90
CA THR A 348 2.82 -16.14 -0.51
C THR A 348 1.82 -17.28 -0.34
N ASP A 349 1.26 -17.81 -1.43
CA ASP A 349 0.27 -18.90 -1.43
C ASP A 349 0.74 -20.13 -0.64
N THR A 350 2.01 -20.53 -0.80
CA THR A 350 2.55 -21.69 -0.08
C THR A 350 2.59 -21.45 1.43
N LYS A 351 2.92 -20.23 1.88
CA LYS A 351 2.91 -19.86 3.31
C LYS A 351 1.49 -19.91 3.87
N ARG A 352 0.53 -19.31 3.17
CA ARG A 352 -0.88 -19.37 3.57
C ARG A 352 -1.37 -20.79 3.70
N LYS A 353 -1.15 -21.64 2.69
CA LYS A 353 -1.57 -23.06 2.71
C LYS A 353 -1.05 -23.87 3.90
N VAL A 354 0.13 -23.52 4.44
CA VAL A 354 0.64 -24.14 5.67
C VAL A 354 -0.27 -23.82 6.85
N LEU A 355 -0.66 -22.55 7.00
CA LEU A 355 -1.51 -22.06 8.09
C LEU A 355 -2.99 -22.37 7.87
N GLU A 356 -3.46 -22.46 6.64
CA GLU A 356 -4.85 -22.79 6.28
C GLU A 356 -5.17 -24.28 6.41
N ASN A 357 -4.20 -25.10 6.82
CA ASN A 357 -4.41 -26.54 6.94
C ASN A 357 -5.42 -26.85 8.07
N PRO A 358 -6.60 -27.43 7.77
CA PRO A 358 -7.62 -27.72 8.78
C PRO A 358 -7.15 -28.66 9.90
N SER A 359 -6.14 -29.50 9.65
CA SER A 359 -5.61 -30.41 10.66
C SER A 359 -4.97 -29.68 11.84
N LEU A 360 -4.52 -28.43 11.65
CA LEU A 360 -3.92 -27.61 12.71
C LEU A 360 -4.94 -27.18 13.78
N TYR A 361 -6.22 -27.13 13.41
CA TYR A 361 -7.33 -26.61 14.22
C TYR A 361 -8.27 -27.70 14.72
N CYS A 362 -7.85 -28.98 14.64
CA CYS A 362 -8.64 -30.07 15.17
C CYS A 362 -8.88 -29.88 16.69
N ARG A 363 -10.12 -30.05 17.15
CA ARG A 363 -10.52 -29.91 18.58
C ARG A 363 -9.97 -31.03 19.49
N LYS A 364 -8.93 -31.75 19.06
CA LYS A 364 -8.28 -32.77 19.87
C LYS A 364 -7.51 -32.07 20.99
N ARG A 365 -7.68 -32.53 22.24
CA ARG A 365 -6.81 -32.12 23.34
C ARG A 365 -5.40 -32.64 23.07
N LEU A 366 -4.52 -31.77 22.61
CA LEU A 366 -3.10 -32.05 22.46
C LEU A 366 -2.42 -31.97 23.83
N THR A 367 -1.43 -32.82 24.05
CA THR A 367 -0.44 -32.68 25.12
C THR A 367 0.46 -31.46 24.88
N VAL A 368 1.22 -31.05 25.90
CA VAL A 368 2.19 -29.95 25.75
C VAL A 368 3.25 -30.29 24.68
N THR A 369 3.77 -31.52 24.70
CA THR A 369 4.76 -32.01 23.71
C THR A 369 4.19 -32.07 22.30
N GLU A 370 2.95 -32.54 22.11
CA GLU A 370 2.31 -32.53 20.79
C GLU A 370 2.09 -31.10 20.26
N ARG A 371 1.76 -30.13 21.12
CA ARG A 371 1.68 -28.72 20.72
C ARG A 371 3.04 -28.18 20.28
N GLN A 372 4.08 -28.43 21.08
CA GLN A 372 5.45 -28.00 20.75
C GLN A 372 5.93 -28.59 19.43
N GLN A 373 5.67 -29.88 19.18
CA GLN A 373 6.02 -30.53 17.92
C GLN A 373 5.26 -29.90 16.75
N ARG A 374 3.94 -29.72 16.89
CA ARG A 374 3.11 -29.07 15.86
C ARG A 374 3.62 -27.66 15.54
N ASP A 375 3.88 -26.86 16.56
CA ASP A 375 4.32 -25.48 16.39
C ASP A 375 5.72 -25.44 15.76
N SER A 376 6.61 -26.37 16.12
CA SER A 376 7.92 -26.54 15.48
C SER A 376 7.80 -26.95 14.01
N ASP A 377 6.87 -27.85 13.67
CA ASP A 377 6.60 -28.28 12.30
C ASP A 377 6.03 -27.15 11.44
N ILE A 378 5.14 -26.32 12.02
CA ILE A 378 4.62 -25.11 11.36
C ILE A 378 5.78 -24.15 11.08
N VAL A 379 6.59 -23.83 12.08
CA VAL A 379 7.74 -22.93 11.93
C VAL A 379 8.72 -23.46 10.87
N ALA A 380 9.01 -24.76 10.88
CA ALA A 380 9.90 -25.39 9.90
C ALA A 380 9.36 -25.38 8.46
N LYS A 381 8.03 -25.44 8.28
CA LYS A 381 7.39 -25.29 6.95
C LYS A 381 7.35 -23.84 6.51
N MET A 382 6.98 -22.93 7.41
CA MET A 382 6.89 -21.49 7.16
C MET A 382 8.26 -20.88 6.82
N SER A 383 9.35 -21.35 7.46
CA SER A 383 10.70 -20.85 7.20
C SER A 383 11.23 -21.21 5.81
N LYS A 384 10.73 -22.31 5.22
CA LYS A 384 11.10 -22.79 3.87
C LYS A 384 10.27 -22.15 2.77
N ALA A 385 9.04 -21.75 3.07
CA ALA A 385 8.15 -21.13 2.10
C ALA A 385 8.57 -19.67 1.83
N PRO A 386 8.43 -19.18 0.58
CA PRO A 386 8.87 -17.84 0.19
C PRO A 386 7.85 -16.75 0.58
N GLY A 387 8.30 -15.50 0.57
CA GLY A 387 7.47 -14.31 0.77
C GLY A 387 7.26 -13.91 2.23
N LYS A 388 6.66 -12.75 2.45
CA LYS A 388 6.21 -12.20 3.74
C LYS A 388 4.68 -12.14 3.73
N LEU A 389 4.05 -12.62 4.82
CA LEU A 389 2.61 -12.42 5.01
C LEU A 389 2.43 -11.07 5.67
N ASP A 390 1.71 -10.18 5.01
CA ASP A 390 1.34 -8.88 5.55
C ASP A 390 0.06 -8.33 4.93
N HIS A 391 -0.38 -7.14 5.35
CA HIS A 391 -1.24 -6.32 4.52
C HIS A 391 -0.43 -5.72 3.36
N ALA A 392 -1.01 -5.72 2.16
CA ALA A 392 -0.29 -5.33 0.97
C ALA A 392 -1.11 -4.32 0.16
N SER A 393 -0.52 -3.14 -0.04
CA SER A 393 -1.18 -2.02 -0.68
C SER A 393 -0.29 -1.37 -1.73
N ILE A 394 -0.92 -0.95 -2.82
CA ILE A 394 -0.28 -0.21 -3.90
C ILE A 394 -1.26 0.81 -4.46
N VAL A 395 -0.77 2.00 -4.79
CA VAL A 395 -1.52 3.06 -5.48
C VAL A 395 -0.64 3.65 -6.57
N ALA A 396 -1.20 3.89 -7.76
CA ALA A 396 -0.45 4.28 -8.95
C ALA A 396 -1.20 5.31 -9.80
N VAL A 397 -0.44 6.12 -10.54
CA VAL A 397 -0.93 7.06 -11.54
C VAL A 397 -0.05 7.03 -12.80
N GLU A 398 -0.69 7.05 -13.96
CA GLU A 398 -0.04 7.24 -15.25
C GLU A 398 0.06 8.74 -15.56
N ILE A 399 1.26 9.21 -15.85
CA ILE A 399 1.57 10.63 -15.99
C ILE A 399 1.15 11.15 -17.36
N GLY A 400 0.49 12.31 -17.37
CA GLY A 400 0.01 12.99 -18.58
C GLY A 400 -1.26 12.39 -19.20
N ALA A 401 -1.76 11.26 -18.68
CA ALA A 401 -2.95 10.57 -19.16
C ALA A 401 -4.24 11.42 -19.22
N PHE A 402 -4.34 12.45 -18.39
CA PHE A 402 -5.55 13.29 -18.28
C PHE A 402 -5.44 14.63 -19.01
N ILE A 403 -4.30 14.94 -19.64
CA ILE A 403 -4.17 16.16 -20.43
C ILE A 403 -4.85 15.96 -21.78
N LYS A 404 -5.78 16.87 -22.12
CA LYS A 404 -6.33 16.96 -23.47
C LYS A 404 -5.21 17.35 -24.43
N LYS A 405 -4.72 16.42 -25.24
CA LYS A 405 -3.78 16.72 -26.32
C LYS A 405 -4.52 17.63 -27.32
N PRO A 406 -3.99 18.82 -27.64
CA PRO A 406 -4.55 19.60 -28.73
C PRO A 406 -4.38 18.78 -30.02
N ASP A 407 -5.50 18.48 -30.67
CA ASP A 407 -5.64 17.80 -31.96
C ASP A 407 -5.50 16.25 -31.95
N SER A 408 -6.47 15.61 -31.30
CA SER A 408 -7.13 14.45 -31.91
C SER A 408 -8.61 14.81 -32.09
N GLU A 409 -8.92 15.50 -33.19
CA GLU A 409 -10.25 15.41 -33.78
C GLU A 409 -10.49 13.93 -34.10
N SER A 410 -11.13 13.20 -33.19
CA SER A 410 -11.84 12.00 -33.58
C SER A 410 -12.99 12.47 -34.45
N ASP A 411 -12.99 12.04 -35.71
CA ASP A 411 -14.10 12.13 -36.64
C ASP A 411 -15.36 11.48 -36.02
N ASP A 412 -16.06 12.20 -35.13
CA ASP A 412 -17.43 11.89 -34.78
C ASP A 412 -18.32 12.37 -35.93
N ILE A 413 -18.36 11.56 -37.00
CA ILE A 413 -19.41 11.65 -38.00
C ILE A 413 -20.72 11.28 -37.29
N PHE A 414 -21.49 12.29 -36.89
CA PHE A 414 -22.89 12.14 -36.56
C PHE A 414 -23.66 11.78 -37.85
N GLU A 415 -24.02 10.52 -38.03
CA GLU A 415 -25.14 10.17 -38.92
C GLU A 415 -26.45 10.59 -38.23
N GLU A 416 -27.01 11.73 -38.65
CA GLU A 416 -28.41 12.05 -38.42
C GLU A 416 -29.29 11.04 -39.19
N VAL A 417 -29.83 10.06 -38.47
CA VAL A 417 -30.94 9.24 -38.99
C VAL A 417 -32.25 9.98 -38.75
N ASP A 418 -32.73 10.63 -39.81
CA ASP A 418 -34.06 11.23 -39.89
C ASP A 418 -35.14 10.14 -39.77
N ALA A 419 -35.97 10.24 -38.72
CA ALA A 419 -37.02 9.29 -38.42
C ALA A 419 -38.34 9.75 -39.04
N THR A 420 -38.66 9.24 -40.24
CA THR A 420 -40.03 9.21 -40.75
C THR A 420 -40.38 7.84 -41.33
N SER A 421 -41.16 7.09 -40.54
CA SER A 421 -41.98 5.92 -40.91
C SER A 421 -43.00 6.26 -42.03
N PRO A 422 -43.56 5.32 -42.83
CA PRO A 422 -44.16 4.07 -42.33
C PRO A 422 -44.03 2.79 -43.19
N GLU A 423 -44.29 1.68 -42.48
CA GLU A 423 -44.58 0.31 -42.93
C GLU A 423 -45.56 0.19 -44.13
N PRO A 424 -45.52 -0.91 -44.92
CA PRO A 424 -46.32 -2.09 -44.54
C PRO A 424 -45.84 -3.50 -45.01
N SER A 425 -46.34 -4.48 -44.24
CA SER A 425 -46.89 -5.79 -44.66
C SER A 425 -45.97 -6.97 -45.01
N SER A 426 -46.11 -8.02 -44.20
CA SER A 426 -45.88 -9.44 -44.53
C SER A 426 -46.92 -9.93 -45.58
N PRO A 427 -46.71 -11.02 -46.36
CA PRO A 427 -46.71 -12.38 -45.79
C PRO A 427 -45.92 -13.49 -46.55
N THR A 428 -45.89 -14.66 -45.89
CA THR A 428 -45.94 -16.04 -46.43
C THR A 428 -44.66 -16.81 -46.78
N CYS A 429 -44.84 -18.12 -46.63
CA CYS A 429 -43.89 -19.19 -46.38
C CYS A 429 -43.65 -20.04 -47.64
N LEU A 430 -42.56 -20.82 -47.60
CA LEU A 430 -42.29 -22.11 -48.26
C LEU A 430 -41.40 -22.17 -49.54
N ASP A 431 -40.54 -23.18 -49.44
CA ASP A 431 -39.92 -24.07 -50.44
C ASP A 431 -38.54 -23.75 -51.06
N LEU A 432 -37.56 -24.54 -50.57
CA LEU A 432 -36.35 -25.07 -51.22
C LEU A 432 -36.73 -25.88 -52.50
N PRO A 433 -35.87 -25.99 -53.54
CA PRO A 433 -34.68 -26.84 -53.44
C PRO A 433 -33.42 -26.46 -54.26
N ASP A 434 -32.30 -26.97 -53.71
CA ASP A 434 -31.08 -27.56 -54.29
C ASP A 434 -30.27 -26.95 -55.46
N ASN A 435 -28.95 -26.92 -55.15
CA ASN A 435 -27.78 -27.28 -55.94
C ASN A 435 -27.17 -26.27 -56.95
N PHE A 436 -25.98 -25.73 -56.63
CA PHE A 436 -24.67 -26.34 -56.95
C PHE A 436 -23.47 -25.46 -56.57
N ASN A 437 -22.39 -26.13 -56.11
CA ASN A 437 -20.96 -25.75 -56.13
C ASN A 437 -20.48 -24.59 -55.22
N ASN A 438 -19.33 -24.62 -54.55
CA ASN A 438 -18.15 -25.48 -54.61
C ASN A 438 -17.28 -25.23 -53.35
N HIS A 439 -16.51 -26.25 -52.95
CA HIS A 439 -15.27 -26.27 -52.16
C HIS A 439 -14.79 -25.00 -51.41
N ASN A 440 -14.53 -25.12 -50.08
CA ASN A 440 -13.15 -25.18 -49.58
C ASN A 440 -12.99 -25.54 -48.09
N SER A 441 -11.82 -26.11 -47.85
CA SER A 441 -11.22 -26.76 -46.69
C SER A 441 -11.25 -26.07 -45.32
N LEU A 442 -11.33 -26.92 -44.29
CA LEU A 442 -11.02 -26.62 -42.90
C LEU A 442 -9.60 -26.04 -42.70
N SER A 443 -9.50 -25.04 -41.83
CA SER A 443 -8.34 -24.92 -40.93
C SER A 443 -8.81 -24.58 -39.51
N HIS A 444 -8.55 -25.51 -38.59
CA HIS A 444 -8.68 -25.31 -37.15
C HIS A 444 -7.49 -24.50 -36.64
N SER A 445 -7.70 -23.24 -36.23
CA SER A 445 -6.73 -22.55 -35.35
C SER A 445 -7.07 -22.84 -33.89
N LYS A 446 -6.19 -23.58 -33.21
CA LYS A 446 -6.22 -23.81 -31.77
C LYS A 446 -6.17 -22.46 -31.03
N LYS A 447 -7.17 -22.17 -30.20
CA LYS A 447 -7.14 -21.05 -29.24
C LYS A 447 -6.14 -21.39 -28.13
N SER A 448 -5.16 -20.51 -27.90
CA SER A 448 -4.13 -20.68 -26.87
C SER A 448 -4.73 -20.61 -25.46
N GLY A 449 -4.19 -21.42 -24.54
CA GLY A 449 -4.66 -21.53 -23.16
C GLY A 449 -4.48 -20.25 -22.32
N ALA A 450 -3.63 -19.32 -22.77
CA ALA A 450 -3.32 -18.08 -22.06
C ALA A 450 -4.53 -17.13 -21.94
N ARG A 451 -5.33 -16.94 -23.01
CA ARG A 451 -6.54 -16.10 -22.93
C ARG A 451 -7.60 -16.64 -21.96
N LYS A 452 -7.64 -17.97 -21.72
CA LYS A 452 -8.51 -18.56 -20.70
C LYS A 452 -8.01 -18.30 -19.28
N PHE A 453 -6.70 -18.20 -19.07
CA PHE A 453 -6.13 -17.77 -17.79
C PHE A 453 -6.57 -16.33 -17.49
N PHE A 454 -6.34 -15.39 -18.42
CA PHE A 454 -6.67 -13.97 -18.23
C PHE A 454 -8.18 -13.65 -18.25
N SER A 455 -9.02 -14.48 -18.86
CA SER A 455 -10.48 -14.29 -18.81
C SER A 455 -11.09 -14.44 -17.40
N LYS A 456 -10.42 -15.11 -16.47
CA LYS A 456 -10.83 -15.14 -15.05
C LYS A 456 -10.59 -13.81 -14.32
N PHE A 457 -9.81 -12.89 -14.90
CA PHE A 457 -9.40 -11.64 -14.26
C PHE A 457 -10.46 -10.53 -14.37
N LYS A 458 -11.45 -10.65 -15.25
CA LYS A 458 -12.62 -9.74 -15.25
C LYS A 458 -13.64 -10.05 -14.14
N ASN A 459 -13.51 -11.18 -13.44
CA ASN A 459 -14.44 -11.65 -12.43
C ASN A 459 -13.74 -12.04 -11.11
N LEU A 460 -12.84 -11.20 -10.60
CA LEU A 460 -12.53 -11.27 -9.17
C LEU A 460 -13.74 -10.76 -8.37
N PRO A 461 -14.19 -11.47 -7.31
CA PRO A 461 -15.24 -10.95 -6.44
C PRO A 461 -14.73 -9.70 -5.72
N SER A 462 -15.50 -8.61 -5.75
CA SER A 462 -15.37 -7.55 -4.75
C SER A 462 -15.48 -8.17 -3.34
N PRO A 463 -14.58 -7.86 -2.40
CA PRO A 463 -14.68 -8.37 -1.03
C PRO A 463 -15.79 -7.69 -0.22
N THR A 464 -16.59 -6.79 -0.81
CA THR A 464 -17.70 -6.11 -0.14
C THR A 464 -19.02 -6.88 -0.26
N GLY A 465 -19.11 -8.01 0.43
CA GLY A 465 -20.38 -8.71 0.64
C GLY A 465 -21.25 -8.03 1.69
N HIS A 466 -22.14 -7.11 1.28
CA HIS A 466 -23.25 -6.67 2.13
C HIS A 466 -24.36 -7.73 2.15
N SER A 467 -24.47 -8.49 3.24
CA SER A 467 -25.68 -9.27 3.51
C SER A 467 -26.76 -8.35 4.08
N THR A 468 -27.70 -7.91 3.23
CA THR A 468 -28.96 -7.33 3.67
C THR A 468 -29.83 -8.41 4.32
N PHE A 469 -29.87 -8.46 5.65
CA PHE A 469 -30.87 -9.25 6.37
C PHE A 469 -32.18 -8.47 6.45
N THR A 470 -33.13 -8.84 5.61
CA THR A 470 -34.56 -8.54 5.78
C THR A 470 -35.14 -9.45 6.87
N LEU A 471 -35.55 -8.86 8.00
CA LEU A 471 -36.36 -9.54 9.02
C LEU A 471 -37.83 -9.58 8.58
N PRO A 472 -38.52 -10.73 8.64
CA PRO A 472 -39.97 -10.75 8.48
C PRO A 472 -40.67 -10.44 9.82
N ILE A 473 -41.74 -9.65 9.72
CA ILE A 473 -42.59 -9.19 10.82
C ILE A 473 -43.74 -10.19 11.09
N SER A 474 -43.99 -10.43 12.40
CA SER A 474 -45.25 -10.83 13.08
C SER A 474 -45.67 -12.32 13.17
N PRO A 475 -46.49 -12.74 14.18
CA PRO A 475 -47.25 -11.94 15.16
C PRO A 475 -47.16 -12.34 16.65
N VAL A 476 -47.67 -11.39 17.45
CA VAL A 476 -47.99 -11.36 18.89
C VAL A 476 -48.61 -12.66 19.45
N LYS A 477 -48.08 -13.15 20.58
CA LYS A 477 -48.88 -13.71 21.69
C LYS A 477 -48.25 -13.38 23.05
N SER A 478 -49.13 -12.96 23.95
CA SER A 478 -48.89 -12.55 25.33
C SER A 478 -48.60 -13.73 26.26
N SER A 479 -47.74 -13.54 27.26
CA SER A 479 -48.14 -13.42 28.67
C SER A 479 -47.06 -13.86 29.68
N LYS A 480 -47.05 -13.11 30.80
CA LYS A 480 -46.58 -13.41 32.16
C LYS A 480 -45.10 -13.18 32.53
N ARG A 481 -44.94 -12.08 33.28
CA ARG A 481 -43.98 -11.79 34.36
C ARG A 481 -43.36 -13.05 35.00
N ASN A 482 -42.05 -13.01 35.18
CA ASN A 482 -41.46 -13.20 36.50
C ASN A 482 -40.11 -12.49 36.62
N THR A 483 -39.90 -12.00 37.82
CA THR A 483 -38.78 -11.19 38.32
C THR A 483 -37.47 -11.97 38.46
N ARG A 484 -36.36 -11.24 38.30
CA ARG A 484 -35.21 -11.11 39.23
C ARG A 484 -33.83 -11.56 38.70
N THR A 485 -32.86 -10.68 39.02
CA THR A 485 -31.41 -10.85 39.24
C THR A 485 -30.45 -10.91 38.06
N GLU A 486 -29.65 -9.84 37.98
CA GLU A 486 -28.37 -9.70 37.30
C GLU A 486 -27.35 -10.69 37.84
N SER A 487 -26.57 -11.29 36.94
CA SER A 487 -25.28 -11.87 37.27
C SER A 487 -24.35 -11.75 36.06
N GLU A 488 -23.34 -10.90 36.21
CA GLU A 488 -22.17 -10.78 35.37
C GLU A 488 -21.40 -12.10 35.31
N SER A 489 -20.80 -12.43 34.16
CA SER A 489 -19.79 -13.50 34.06
C SER A 489 -18.67 -13.07 33.12
N GLU A 490 -17.65 -12.50 33.77
CA GLU A 490 -16.20 -12.69 33.63
C GLU A 490 -15.61 -13.21 32.31
N THR A 491 -14.75 -12.38 31.73
CA THR A 491 -13.65 -12.72 30.82
C THR A 491 -12.36 -13.01 31.61
N PRO A 492 -11.50 -13.96 31.18
CA PRO A 492 -10.27 -14.28 31.90
C PRO A 492 -9.14 -13.29 31.60
N THR A 493 -8.51 -12.80 32.67
CA THR A 493 -7.33 -11.95 32.72
C THR A 493 -6.02 -12.72 32.52
N SER A 494 -5.08 -12.11 31.78
CA SER A 494 -3.68 -12.56 31.64
C SER A 494 -2.86 -12.26 32.91
N PRO A 495 -1.79 -13.03 33.21
CA PRO A 495 -1.08 -12.95 34.48
C PRO A 495 -0.09 -11.79 34.56
N THR A 496 -0.19 -11.03 35.65
CA THR A 496 0.75 -9.99 36.11
C THR A 496 1.99 -10.60 36.75
N ILE A 497 3.18 -10.13 36.38
CA ILE A 497 4.46 -10.47 37.03
C ILE A 497 4.53 -9.75 38.38
N GLN A 498 4.74 -10.51 39.46
CA GLN A 498 4.90 -10.01 40.83
C GLN A 498 6.34 -9.52 41.06
N GLU A 499 6.47 -8.27 41.50
CA GLU A 499 7.66 -7.77 42.19
C GLU A 499 7.61 -8.19 43.67
N SER A 500 8.72 -8.71 44.19
CA SER A 500 8.94 -9.00 45.61
C SER A 500 9.73 -7.88 46.30
N PRO A 501 9.49 -7.60 47.60
CA PRO A 501 10.00 -6.41 48.28
C PRO A 501 11.41 -6.62 48.85
N PHE A 502 12.22 -5.56 48.88
CA PHE A 502 13.48 -5.51 49.63
C PHE A 502 13.32 -4.68 50.91
N GLU A 503 13.67 -5.32 52.03
CA GLU A 503 13.79 -4.75 53.36
C GLU A 503 15.01 -3.83 53.51
N ASP A 504 14.93 -2.98 54.52
CA ASP A 504 15.76 -1.81 54.78
C ASP A 504 16.91 -2.08 55.77
N SER A 505 17.94 -1.22 55.70
CA SER A 505 18.97 -0.86 56.74
C SER A 505 20.38 -1.53 56.70
N PRO A 506 21.43 -0.94 57.32
CA PRO A 506 22.23 0.17 56.75
C PRO A 506 23.77 -0.04 56.86
N GLY A 507 24.58 0.75 56.13
CA GLY A 507 25.96 1.09 56.57
C GLY A 507 27.12 1.13 55.56
N SER A 508 27.48 2.36 55.17
CA SER A 508 28.86 2.91 55.09
C SER A 508 29.80 2.64 53.88
N LYS A 509 30.32 3.79 53.39
CA LYS A 509 31.68 4.10 52.84
C LYS A 509 31.98 3.92 51.34
N SER A 510 31.88 5.07 50.65
CA SER A 510 32.93 5.78 49.88
C SER A 510 33.93 4.97 49.02
N ARG A 511 33.92 5.24 47.69
CA ARG A 511 35.11 5.74 46.97
C ARG A 511 34.79 6.25 45.56
N ARG A 512 35.14 7.52 45.32
CA ARG A 512 35.23 8.22 44.03
C ARG A 512 36.27 7.60 43.08
N LYS A 513 35.96 7.60 41.78
CA LYS A 513 36.82 7.80 40.57
C LYS A 513 35.83 7.85 39.39
N GLY A 514 35.72 8.82 38.47
CA GLY A 514 36.58 9.93 38.05
C GLY A 514 37.10 9.68 36.63
N ARG A 515 36.50 10.35 35.61
CA ARG A 515 36.97 10.70 34.23
C ARG A 515 35.84 10.54 33.20
N LYS A 516 35.70 11.34 32.14
CA LYS A 516 36.17 12.69 31.74
C LYS A 516 35.37 12.99 30.45
N ALA A 517 34.75 14.17 30.36
CA ALA A 517 34.14 14.68 29.13
C ALA A 517 35.20 15.32 28.22
N ASN A 518 35.05 15.18 26.90
CA ASN A 518 35.77 15.94 25.89
C ASN A 518 34.77 16.81 25.13
N SER A 519 34.94 18.13 25.24
CA SER A 519 34.33 19.15 24.39
C SER A 519 35.33 19.56 23.31
N TYR A 520 34.87 19.73 22.07
CA TYR A 520 35.64 20.33 20.99
C TYR A 520 35.15 21.76 20.74
N GLN A 521 36.07 22.72 20.84
CA GLN A 521 35.88 24.13 20.52
C GLN A 521 36.08 24.40 19.03
N ARG A 522 35.21 25.25 18.49
CA ARG A 522 35.41 26.00 17.24
C ARG A 522 36.54 27.01 17.39
N SER A 523 37.36 27.17 16.36
CA SER A 523 38.27 28.30 16.15
C SER A 523 37.88 29.06 14.89
N HIS A 524 37.70 30.38 15.03
CA HIS A 524 37.79 31.37 13.94
C HIS A 524 39.18 32.00 13.98
N SER A 525 39.78 32.28 12.83
CA SER A 525 40.69 33.43 12.57
C SER A 525 41.08 33.50 11.10
N SER A 526 41.27 34.73 10.64
CA SER A 526 41.23 35.23 9.26
C SER A 526 42.63 35.47 8.64
N ASN A 527 42.61 35.75 7.32
CA ASN A 527 43.60 36.47 6.49
C ASN A 527 45.01 35.86 6.32
N VAL A 528 45.37 35.46 5.08
CA VAL A 528 46.03 36.25 4.01
C VAL A 528 45.72 35.57 2.67
#